data_AF-A0A164KVG8-F1
#
_entry.id   AF-A0A164KVG8-F1
#
_cell.length_a   1.000
_cell.length_b   1.000
_cell.length_c   1.000
_cell.angle_alpha   90.00
_cell.angle_beta   90.00
_cell.angle_gamma   90.00
#
_symmetry.space_group_name_H-M   'P 1'
#
loop_
_entity.id
_entity.type
_entity.pdbx_description
1 polymer ?
#
loop_
_entity_poly.entity_id
_entity_poly.type
_entity_poly.pdbx_seq_one_letter_code
_entity_poly.pdbx_strand_id
1 'polypeptide(L)'
;MKGGEYDAVLLEIEDSPKGNREHILDLWRSPDTSEAKRVLYVGASRARRLLVLATPLRHLETLRAILEGAQLPVEYIEVDTYALIN
;
A
#
# COMPACT_ATOMS: atom_id res chain seq x y z
N MET A 1 -14.64 1.10 4.02
CA MET A 1 -15.76 0.16 3.78
C MET A 1 -15.91 -0.78 4.96
N LYS A 2 -17.12 -1.03 5.46
CA LYS A 2 -17.38 -2.00 6.54
C LYS A 2 -18.18 -3.18 5.96
N GLY A 3 -17.64 -4.39 6.09
CA GLY A 3 -18.36 -5.65 5.88
C GLY A 3 -18.27 -6.32 4.51
N GLY A 4 -17.81 -5.63 3.46
CA GLY A 4 -17.66 -6.22 2.12
C GLY A 4 -16.28 -6.82 1.87
N GLU A 5 -16.23 -7.86 1.05
CA GLU A 5 -15.03 -8.40 0.40
C GLU A 5 -15.18 -8.23 -1.12
N TYR A 6 -14.07 -8.04 -1.83
CA TYR A 6 -14.03 -7.81 -3.27
C TYR A 6 -12.96 -8.70 -3.89
N ASP A 7 -13.16 -9.11 -5.15
CA ASP A 7 -12.17 -9.94 -5.84
C ASP A 7 -10.81 -9.24 -5.97
N ALA A 8 -10.83 -7.93 -6.21
CA ALA A 8 -9.64 -7.09 -6.24
C ALA A 8 -9.85 -5.79 -5.44
N VAL A 9 -8.77 -5.32 -4.79
CA VAL A 9 -8.74 -4.03 -4.08
C VAL A 9 -7.46 -3.29 -4.45
N LEU A 10 -7.61 -2.01 -4.81
CA LEU A 10 -6.51 -1.06 -4.93
C LEU A 10 -6.44 -0.24 -3.63
N LEU A 11 -5.30 -0.25 -2.98
CA LEU A 11 -4.98 0.69 -1.90
C LEU A 11 -3.92 1.66 -2.38
N GLU A 12 -4.22 2.94 -2.25
CA GLU A 12 -3.27 4.02 -2.50
C GLU A 12 -2.47 4.29 -1.22
N ILE A 13 -1.15 4.18 -1.33
CA ILE A 13 -0.20 4.64 -0.32
C ILE A 13 -0.03 6.14 -0.50
N GLU A 14 -0.39 6.91 0.53
CA GLU A 14 -0.33 8.36 0.48
C GLU A 14 1.10 8.85 0.17
N ASP A 15 1.20 9.92 -0.61
CA ASP A 15 2.50 10.48 -1.01
C ASP A 15 3.19 11.26 0.12
N SER A 16 2.37 11.88 0.96
CA SER A 16 2.76 12.59 2.17
C SER A 16 1.62 12.48 3.19
N PRO A 17 1.93 12.21 4.46
CA PRO A 17 0.92 12.09 5.49
C PRO A 17 0.23 13.44 5.72
N LYS A 18 -1.09 13.42 5.89
CA LYS A 18 -1.81 14.63 6.35
C LYS A 18 -1.38 15.03 7.77
N GLY A 19 -0.91 16.27 7.92
CA GLY A 19 -0.50 16.86 9.20
C GLY A 19 0.86 16.36 9.68
N ASN A 20 1.08 16.35 11.00
CA ASN A 20 2.35 15.96 11.60
C ASN A 20 2.42 14.44 11.92
N ARG A 21 1.72 13.62 11.13
CA ARG A 21 1.71 12.15 11.31
C ARG A 21 2.91 11.54 10.61
N GLU A 22 3.43 10.44 11.14
CA GLU A 22 4.43 9.62 10.44
C GLU A 22 3.83 9.00 9.18
N HIS A 23 4.68 8.79 8.18
CA HIS A 23 4.29 8.15 6.93
C HIS A 23 3.94 6.67 7.17
N ILE A 24 2.94 6.15 6.46
CA ILE A 24 2.48 4.76 6.67
C ILE A 24 3.58 3.72 6.45
N LEU A 25 4.50 3.93 5.50
CA LEU A 25 5.62 3.00 5.25
C LEU A 25 6.63 2.95 6.40
N ASP A 26 6.86 4.08 7.08
CA ASP A 26 7.74 4.12 8.27
C ASP A 26 7.07 3.39 9.43
N LEU A 27 5.77 3.66 9.64
CA LEU A 27 4.94 2.96 10.62
C LEU A 27 4.86 1.45 10.35
N TRP A 28 4.87 1.04 9.08
CA TRP A 28 4.86 -0.38 8.69
C TRP A 28 6.14 -1.10 9.12
N ARG A 29 7.29 -0.44 9.00
CA ARG A 29 8.58 -1.00 9.43
C ARG A 29 8.73 -1.05 10.95
N SER A 30 8.07 -0.15 11.67
CA SER A 30 8.08 -0.16 13.13
C SER A 30 7.29 -1.35 13.70
N PRO A 31 7.74 -1.97 14.82
CA PRO A 31 6.95 -2.97 15.54
C PRO A 31 5.68 -2.40 16.21
N ASP A 32 5.59 -1.09 16.41
CA ASP A 32 4.54 -0.46 17.25
C ASP A 32 3.19 -0.40 16.55
N THR A 33 2.10 -0.76 17.23
CA THR A 33 0.76 -0.65 16.64
C THR A 33 0.35 0.81 16.39
N SER A 34 -0.26 1.10 15.24
CA SER A 34 -0.81 2.42 14.93
C SER A 34 -2.17 2.31 14.24
N GLU A 35 -3.01 3.33 14.38
CA GLU A 35 -4.31 3.37 13.70
C GLU A 35 -4.14 3.34 12.17
N ALA A 36 -3.09 3.99 11.66
CA ALA A 36 -2.78 3.97 10.23
C ALA A 36 -2.48 2.54 9.72
N LYS A 37 -1.71 1.74 10.48
CA LYS A 37 -1.50 0.32 10.17
C LYS A 37 -2.79 -0.49 10.23
N ARG A 38 -3.65 -0.22 11.21
CA ARG A 38 -4.95 -0.90 11.33
C ARG A 38 -5.85 -0.59 10.13
N VAL A 39 -5.88 0.67 9.67
CA VAL A 39 -6.63 1.08 8.48
C VAL A 39 -6.10 0.38 7.23
N LEU A 40 -4.78 0.35 7.05
CA LEU A 40 -4.14 -0.37 5.95
C LEU A 40 -4.51 -1.86 5.97
N TYR A 41 -4.40 -2.52 7.12
CA TYR A 41 -4.79 -3.92 7.31
C TYR A 41 -6.27 -4.16 6.99
N VAL A 42 -7.17 -3.30 7.47
CA VAL A 42 -8.62 -3.43 7.21
C VAL A 42 -8.94 -3.22 5.73
N GLY A 43 -8.21 -2.34 5.04
CA GLY A 43 -8.34 -2.15 3.59
C GLY A 43 -7.83 -3.38 2.82
N ALA A 44 -6.65 -3.87 3.20
CA ALA A 44 -5.98 -4.98 2.52
C ALA A 44 -6.79 -6.28 2.66
N SER A 45 -7.32 -6.54 3.85
CA SER A 45 -8.17 -7.71 4.14
C SER A 45 -9.52 -7.71 3.41
N ARG A 46 -9.85 -6.66 2.63
CA ARG A 46 -11.03 -6.69 1.75
C ARG A 46 -10.75 -7.40 0.43
N ALA A 47 -9.49 -7.61 0.07
CA ALA A 47 -9.11 -8.28 -1.15
C ALA A 47 -9.21 -9.80 -0.99
N ARG A 48 -9.99 -10.44 -1.87
CA ARG A 48 -10.18 -11.90 -1.86
C ARG A 48 -9.18 -12.63 -2.77
N ARG A 49 -8.79 -12.01 -3.89
CA ARG A 49 -7.90 -12.63 -4.89
C ARG A 49 -6.68 -11.77 -5.22
N LEU A 50 -6.86 -10.45 -5.33
CA LEU A 50 -5.80 -9.53 -5.73
C LEU A 50 -5.79 -8.27 -4.87
N LEU A 51 -4.65 -7.99 -4.25
CA LEU A 51 -4.38 -6.71 -3.61
C LEU A 51 -3.36 -5.94 -4.45
N VAL A 52 -3.71 -4.73 -4.85
CA VAL A 52 -2.82 -3.80 -5.54
C VAL A 52 -2.46 -2.67 -4.59
N LEU A 53 -1.18 -2.40 -4.43
CA LEU A 53 -0.68 -1.25 -3.68
C LEU A 53 -0.13 -0.22 -4.68
N ALA A 54 -0.84 0.88 -4.85
CA ALA A 54 -0.37 2.00 -5.65
C ALA A 54 0.48 2.91 -4.78
N THR A 55 1.69 3.22 -5.22
CA THR A 55 2.60 4.11 -4.48
C THR A 55 3.35 5.03 -5.44
N PRO A 56 3.64 6.27 -5.04
CA PRO A 56 4.55 7.16 -5.76
C PRO A 56 5.94 6.55 -5.91
N LEU A 57 6.59 6.77 -7.07
CA LEU A 57 7.88 6.13 -7.42
C LEU A 57 8.97 6.32 -6.35
N ARG A 58 9.01 7.48 -5.69
CA ARG A 58 10.01 7.75 -4.62
C ARG A 58 9.87 6.83 -3.40
N HIS A 59 8.71 6.21 -3.22
CA HIS A 59 8.41 5.29 -2.12
C HIS A 59 8.49 3.82 -2.55
N LEU A 60 8.72 3.55 -3.84
CA LEU A 60 8.71 2.20 -4.41
C LEU A 60 9.74 1.29 -3.71
N GLU A 61 10.98 1.74 -3.58
CA GLU A 61 12.04 0.93 -2.96
C GLU A 61 11.77 0.64 -1.48
N THR A 62 11.16 1.61 -0.78
CA THR A 62 10.76 1.42 0.62
C THR A 62 9.70 0.33 0.74
N LEU A 63 8.68 0.36 -0.14
CA LEU A 63 7.60 -0.62 -0.18
C LEU A 63 8.10 -1.99 -0.64
N ARG A 64 8.95 -2.04 -1.68
CA ARG A 64 9.60 -3.25 -2.19
C ARG A 64 10.31 -4.01 -1.08
N ALA A 65 11.14 -3.32 -0.30
CA ALA A 65 11.85 -3.92 0.83
C ALA A 65 10.92 -4.48 1.92
N ILE A 66 9.78 -3.83 2.18
CA ILE A 66 8.77 -4.34 3.14
C ILE A 66 8.15 -5.65 2.62
N LEU A 67 7.75 -5.68 1.35
CA LEU A 67 7.06 -6.83 0.75
C LEU A 67 8.00 -8.02 0.54
N GLU A 68 9.23 -7.76 0.09
CA GLU A 68 10.26 -8.80 -0.08
C GLU A 68 10.69 -9.39 1.27
N GLY A 69 10.82 -8.56 2.31
CA GLY A 69 11.09 -9.03 3.67
C GLY A 69 9.99 -9.95 4.23
N ALA A 70 8.75 -9.78 3.77
CA ALA A 70 7.62 -10.64 4.11
C ALA A 70 7.51 -11.89 3.22
N GLN A 71 8.42 -12.07 2.25
CA GLN A 71 8.46 -13.21 1.32
C GLN A 71 7.13 -13.44 0.56
N LEU A 72 6.43 -12.36 0.22
CA LEU A 72 5.15 -12.43 -0.49
C LEU A 72 5.37 -12.50 -2.01
N PRO A 73 4.55 -13.26 -2.75
CA PRO A 73 4.54 -13.18 -4.20
C PRO A 73 4.01 -11.81 -4.63
N VAL A 74 4.86 -11.02 -5.28
CA VAL A 74 4.53 -9.66 -5.71
C VAL A 74 5.00 -9.44 -7.15
N GLU A 75 4.15 -8.77 -7.93
CA GLU A 75 4.47 -8.29 -9.27
C GLU A 75 4.58 -6.76 -9.22
N TYR A 76 5.62 -6.22 -9.84
CA TYR A 76 5.85 -4.79 -9.91
C TYR A 76 5.49 -4.27 -11.31
N ILE A 77 4.57 -3.31 -11.34
CA ILE A 77 4.15 -2.64 -12.56
C ILE A 77 4.46 -1.16 -12.40
N GLU A 78 5.39 -0.66 -13.20
CA GLU A 78 5.65 0.78 -13.31
C GLU A 78 4.76 1.35 -14.41
N VAL A 79 3.83 2.21 -14.02
CA VAL A 79 2.91 2.86 -14.95
C VAL A 79 3.38 4.29 -15.13
N ASP A 80 3.91 4.60 -16.31
CA ASP A 80 4.19 5.98 -16.69
C ASP A 80 2.86 6.66 -17.03
N THR A 81 2.41 7.56 -16.15
CA THR A 81 1.13 8.28 -16.31
C THR A 81 1.07 9.08 -17.62
N TYR A 82 2.20 9.40 -18.25
CA TYR A 82 2.25 10.03 -19.57
C TYR A 82 1.86 9.09 -20.73
N ALA A 83 1.92 7.78 -20.54
CA ALA A 83 1.57 6.79 -21.58
C ALA A 83 0.07 6.47 -21.64
N LEU A 84 -0.74 6.91 -20.66
CA LEU A 84 -2.18 6.62 -20.59
C LEU A 84 -3.07 7.71 -21.20
N ILE A 85 -2.47 8.77 -21.77
CA ILE A 85 -3.17 9.93 -22.34
C ILE A 85 -2.92 10.10 -23.86
N ASN A 86 -2.35 9.09 -24.52
CA ASN A 86 -2.16 9.04 -25.98
C ASN A 86 -2.87 7.82 -26.60
#